data_AF-A0A2E6ELF8-F1
#
_entry.id   AF-A0A2E6ELF8-F1
#
_cell.length_a   1.000
_cell.length_b   1.000
_cell.length_c   1.000
_cell.angle_alpha   90.00
_cell.angle_beta   90.00
_cell.angle_gamma   90.00
#
_symmetry.space_group_name_H-M   'P 1'
#
loop_
_entity.id
_entity.type
_entity.pdbx_description
1 polymer ?
#
loop_
_entity_poly.entity_id
_entity_poly.type
_entity_poly.pdbx_seq_one_letter_code
_entity_poly.pdbx_strand_id
1 'polypeptide(L)'
;MRKKTSLARLLAFAALTATASLWVGNELIEWLERRGTIDTQIQGEQVQSVDEAVFETKGPWYQTSTYGEGSLTSSRFARDKGERWRMFVLGGSFAMGTPYVNGEVPQSGSEGGISSWIQADLGARFPGQIEIVNAAAGGQDSRRVLEIGAEVMRLDPDVLLIAMGNNEGNLGEDQVRQQLRKLGGYRLLRKILLGSAQTPGSWFTPQDVDSEQLRLGFERRLRKFLERAALAQVPVLLAAMPINLGYLGFEPGKLLQGQDWPPLGGDCEVGIRTFEAQRFTESIEALRSCKAGPSSQQPPPLGSYLALAKLESGAGLNKQDQLALRDSHGDCVSKGIESYYSGFYQRSIEELQRCDEVAHALSWIGRARRKAGDLEGARNALQQACELLPHNRTRPSLNQIVRKLSDELDHVHLVDLEAAANRLAAELGDGIPDSEQFLDYCHMNWRGYAAMADEVLLRLKQLGVGPPGKELGLPPSQEQLRELFKLPALQ
;
A
#
# COMPACT_ATOMS: atom_id res chain seq x y z
N MET A 1 66.57 -2.00 25.26
CA MET A 1 65.26 -2.39 25.83
C MET A 1 64.17 -2.20 24.78
N ARG A 2 63.55 -3.26 24.24
CA ARG A 2 62.35 -3.13 23.40
C ARG A 2 61.20 -2.66 24.29
N LYS A 3 60.68 -1.45 24.07
CA LYS A 3 59.46 -0.96 24.76
C LYS A 3 58.33 -1.94 24.42
N LYS A 4 57.84 -2.68 25.42
CA LYS A 4 56.66 -3.56 25.24
C LYS A 4 55.48 -2.68 24.81
N THR A 5 54.82 -3.09 23.72
CA THR A 5 53.60 -2.44 23.24
C THR A 5 52.53 -2.53 24.32
N SER A 6 51.88 -1.42 24.66
CA SER A 6 50.82 -1.43 25.68
C SER A 6 49.61 -2.22 25.18
N LEU A 7 48.86 -2.84 26.10
CA LEU A 7 47.60 -3.53 25.80
C LEU A 7 46.65 -2.64 25.00
N ALA A 8 46.55 -1.35 25.37
CA ALA A 8 45.74 -0.36 24.66
C ALA A 8 46.15 -0.21 23.18
N ARG A 9 47.45 -0.22 22.86
CA ARG A 9 47.94 -0.15 21.47
C ARG A 9 47.66 -1.44 20.70
N LEU A 10 47.74 -2.59 21.36
CA LEU A 10 47.38 -3.88 20.75
C LEU A 10 45.89 -3.95 20.46
N LEU A 11 45.04 -3.51 21.38
CA LEU A 11 43.59 -3.42 21.19
C LEU A 11 43.22 -2.43 20.07
N ALA A 12 43.84 -1.25 20.04
CA ALA A 12 43.62 -0.26 19.00
C ALA A 12 44.05 -0.79 17.62
N PHE A 13 45.21 -1.45 17.53
CA PHE A 13 45.67 -2.08 16.30
C PHE A 13 44.70 -3.17 15.83
N ALA A 14 44.29 -4.08 16.72
CA ALA A 14 43.33 -5.13 16.40
C ALA A 14 41.99 -4.55 15.91
N ALA A 15 41.46 -3.52 16.58
CA ALA A 15 40.23 -2.86 16.17
C ALA A 15 40.35 -2.20 14.80
N LEU A 16 41.45 -1.49 14.53
CA LEU A 16 41.72 -0.86 13.23
C LEU A 16 41.86 -1.89 12.11
N THR A 17 42.63 -2.95 12.34
CA THR A 17 42.82 -4.01 11.34
C THR A 17 41.51 -4.75 11.09
N ALA A 18 40.75 -5.10 12.12
CA ALA A 18 39.45 -5.75 11.96
C ALA A 18 38.46 -4.86 11.18
N THR A 19 38.38 -3.56 11.53
CA THR A 19 37.51 -2.60 10.84
C THR A 19 37.90 -2.44 9.38
N ALA A 20 39.20 -2.30 9.09
CA ALA A 20 39.70 -2.18 7.72
C ALA A 20 39.42 -3.46 6.90
N SER A 21 39.64 -4.64 7.48
CA SER A 21 39.36 -5.92 6.81
C SER A 21 37.87 -6.10 6.52
N LEU A 22 36.99 -5.76 7.47
CA LEU A 22 35.55 -5.82 7.29
C LEU A 22 35.08 -4.82 6.22
N TRP A 23 35.64 -3.61 6.21
CA TRP A 23 35.33 -2.60 5.21
C TRP A 23 35.77 -3.05 3.81
N VAL A 24 37.02 -3.51 3.64
CA VAL A 24 37.50 -4.04 2.35
C VAL A 24 36.70 -5.24 1.88
N GLY A 25 36.35 -6.15 2.79
CA GLY A 25 35.48 -7.29 2.49
C GLY A 25 34.09 -6.86 2.02
N ASN A 26 33.49 -5.86 2.68
CA ASN A 26 32.21 -5.30 2.29
C ASN A 26 32.26 -4.66 0.90
N GLU A 27 33.26 -3.82 0.63
CA GLU A 27 33.44 -3.16 -0.68
C GLU A 27 33.61 -4.17 -1.81
N LEU A 28 34.33 -5.27 -1.57
CA LEU A 28 34.48 -6.35 -2.54
C LEU A 28 33.14 -7.03 -2.84
N ILE A 29 32.35 -7.32 -1.80
CA ILE A 29 31.02 -7.93 -1.94
C ILE A 29 30.09 -7.01 -2.72
N GLU A 30 30.01 -5.73 -2.37
CA GLU A 30 29.19 -4.76 -3.11
C GLU A 30 29.65 -4.59 -4.57
N TRP A 31 30.96 -4.63 -4.81
CA TRP A 31 31.49 -4.57 -6.18
C TRP A 31 31.11 -5.81 -6.99
N LEU A 32 31.13 -7.01 -6.39
CA LEU A 32 30.68 -8.25 -7.03
C LEU A 32 29.17 -8.23 -7.30
N GLU A 33 28.39 -7.69 -6.38
CA GLU A 33 26.94 -7.52 -6.50
C GLU A 33 26.58 -6.56 -7.64
N ARG A 34 27.22 -5.39 -7.73
CA ARG A 34 27.03 -4.44 -8.84
C ARG A 34 27.38 -5.01 -10.22
N ARG A 35 28.22 -6.05 -10.27
CA ARG A 35 28.55 -6.79 -11.51
C ARG A 35 27.60 -7.96 -11.80
N GLY A 36 26.61 -8.20 -10.95
CA GLY A 36 25.71 -9.34 -11.04
C GLY A 36 26.41 -10.69 -10.79
N THR A 37 27.59 -10.68 -10.18
CA THR A 37 28.35 -11.92 -9.91
C THR A 37 27.81 -12.65 -8.68
N ILE A 38 27.31 -11.89 -7.70
CA ILE A 38 26.63 -12.41 -6.53
C ILE A 38 25.33 -11.63 -6.33
N ASP A 39 24.36 -12.26 -5.70
CA ASP A 39 23.14 -11.60 -5.22
C ASP A 39 23.10 -11.76 -3.71
N THR A 40 23.24 -10.65 -2.98
CA THR A 40 23.19 -10.66 -1.51
C THR A 40 21.78 -10.37 -0.99
N GLN A 41 20.87 -9.93 -1.86
CA GLN A 41 19.51 -9.54 -1.50
C GLN A 41 18.65 -10.79 -1.23
N ILE A 42 17.66 -10.63 -0.36
CA ILE A 42 16.60 -11.62 -0.16
C ILE A 42 15.33 -11.04 -0.79
N GLN A 43 14.78 -11.77 -1.76
CA GLN A 43 13.58 -11.34 -2.48
C GLN A 43 12.43 -11.05 -1.50
N GLY A 44 11.73 -9.93 -1.69
CA GLY A 44 10.64 -9.47 -0.82
C GLY A 44 11.08 -8.55 0.34
N GLU A 45 12.34 -8.62 0.79
CA GLU A 45 12.83 -7.69 1.82
C GLU A 45 13.06 -6.28 1.29
N GLN A 46 13.36 -6.18 0.00
CA GLN A 46 13.47 -4.91 -0.70
C GLN A 46 12.21 -4.07 -0.51
N VAL A 47 11.04 -4.66 -0.27
CA VAL A 47 9.78 -3.94 -0.04
C VAL A 47 9.77 -3.13 1.27
N GLN A 48 10.59 -3.50 2.26
CA GLN A 48 10.55 -2.99 3.63
C GLN A 48 11.73 -2.05 3.99
N SER A 49 12.79 -2.01 3.17
CA SER A 49 13.98 -1.17 3.39
C SER A 49 14.46 -0.48 2.11
N VAL A 50 15.19 0.64 2.24
CA VAL A 50 16.00 1.23 1.17
C VAL A 50 17.47 0.97 1.45
N ASP A 51 17.99 -0.10 0.84
CA ASP A 51 19.37 -0.55 1.01
C ASP A 51 20.32 0.11 0.00
N GLU A 52 19.80 0.46 -1.18
CA GLU A 52 20.52 1.09 -2.27
C GLU A 52 19.69 2.26 -2.85
N ALA A 53 20.32 3.12 -3.66
CA ALA A 53 19.62 4.22 -4.32
C ALA A 53 18.54 3.67 -5.28
N VAL A 54 17.33 4.19 -5.17
CA VAL A 54 16.21 3.75 -6.00
C VAL A 54 16.20 4.39 -7.38
N PHE A 55 16.91 5.51 -7.55
CA PHE A 55 17.17 6.13 -8.84
C PHE A 55 18.66 6.16 -9.16
N GLU A 56 19.00 5.93 -10.42
CA GLU A 56 20.37 6.01 -10.94
C GLU A 56 20.46 6.99 -12.13
N THR A 57 21.68 7.42 -12.43
CA THR A 57 21.94 8.30 -13.58
C THR A 57 22.33 7.47 -14.80
N LYS A 58 21.62 7.66 -15.93
CA LYS A 58 21.96 7.07 -17.23
C LYS A 58 22.00 8.16 -18.30
N GLY A 59 23.20 8.70 -18.52
CA GLY A 59 23.40 9.82 -19.45
C GLY A 59 22.66 11.08 -18.96
N PRO A 60 21.79 11.71 -19.78
CA PRO A 60 21.05 12.90 -19.38
C PRO A 60 19.75 12.59 -18.61
N TRP A 61 19.54 11.35 -18.18
CA TRP A 61 18.32 10.91 -17.50
C TRP A 61 18.62 10.35 -16.11
N TYR A 62 17.71 10.61 -15.18
CA TYR A 62 17.48 9.70 -14.06
C TYR A 62 16.55 8.58 -14.51
N GLN A 63 16.78 7.38 -14.01
CA GLN A 63 15.87 6.24 -14.17
C GLN A 63 15.80 5.43 -12.88
N THR A 64 14.71 4.69 -12.68
CA THR A 64 14.65 3.69 -11.61
C THR A 64 15.85 2.73 -11.75
N SER A 65 16.59 2.51 -10.67
CA SER A 65 17.75 1.62 -10.67
C SER A 65 17.33 0.16 -10.76
N THR A 66 18.25 -0.75 -11.09
CA THR A 66 17.98 -2.21 -11.06
C THR A 66 17.47 -2.66 -9.68
N TYR A 67 17.96 -2.04 -8.60
CA TYR A 67 17.44 -2.26 -7.25
C TYR A 67 16.01 -1.73 -7.09
N GLY A 68 15.76 -0.51 -7.58
CA GLY A 68 14.44 0.12 -7.57
C GLY A 68 13.41 -0.70 -8.33
N GLU A 69 13.74 -1.21 -9.52
CA GLU A 69 12.86 -2.03 -10.38
C GLU A 69 12.39 -3.31 -9.70
N GLY A 70 13.09 -3.77 -8.66
CA GLY A 70 12.63 -4.89 -7.82
C GLY A 70 11.35 -4.61 -7.03
N SER A 71 10.90 -3.34 -6.95
CA SER A 71 9.67 -2.99 -6.22
C SER A 71 8.92 -1.74 -6.71
N LEU A 72 9.62 -0.73 -7.22
CA LEU A 72 9.04 0.51 -7.73
C LEU A 72 8.60 0.38 -9.18
N THR A 73 7.63 1.21 -9.56
CA THR A 73 7.36 1.52 -10.96
C THR A 73 8.64 1.98 -11.68
N SER A 74 8.87 1.46 -12.87
CA SER A 74 9.90 2.00 -13.78
C SER A 74 9.54 3.43 -14.18
N SER A 75 10.40 4.37 -13.79
CA SER A 75 10.28 5.79 -14.13
C SER A 75 11.57 6.28 -14.79
N ARG A 76 11.44 7.26 -15.69
CA ARG A 76 12.57 7.94 -16.33
C ARG A 76 12.25 9.41 -16.55
N PHE A 77 13.14 10.29 -16.10
CA PHE A 77 12.96 11.75 -16.14
C PHE A 77 14.28 12.48 -16.30
N ALA A 78 14.25 13.75 -16.70
CA ALA A 78 15.46 14.46 -17.08
C ALA A 78 16.38 14.69 -15.87
N ARG A 79 17.70 14.55 -16.05
CA ARG A 79 18.67 14.88 -15.00
C ARG A 79 18.73 16.38 -14.74
N ASP A 80 18.84 17.13 -15.82
CA ASP A 80 18.63 18.58 -15.83
C ASP A 80 17.14 18.84 -16.01
N LYS A 81 16.48 19.40 -15.01
CA LYS A 81 15.04 19.70 -15.05
C LYS A 81 14.71 20.82 -16.04
N GLY A 82 15.63 21.77 -16.24
CA GLY A 82 15.34 22.99 -17.00
C GLY A 82 14.12 23.74 -16.44
N GLU A 83 13.22 24.16 -17.32
CA GLU A 83 11.96 24.83 -16.95
C GLU A 83 10.78 23.85 -16.72
N ARG A 84 11.03 22.54 -16.73
CA ARG A 84 9.97 21.55 -16.46
C ARG A 84 9.50 21.65 -15.02
N TRP A 85 8.21 21.39 -14.80
CA TRP A 85 7.65 21.20 -13.48
C TRP A 85 7.64 19.70 -13.13
N ARG A 86 8.18 19.35 -11.96
CA ARG A 86 8.44 17.99 -11.51
C ARG A 86 7.74 17.70 -10.18
N MET A 87 6.93 16.65 -10.20
CA MET A 87 6.25 16.13 -9.02
C MET A 87 6.65 14.68 -8.78
N PHE A 88 6.97 14.34 -7.54
CA PHE A 88 7.11 12.94 -7.14
C PHE A 88 5.87 12.48 -6.38
N VAL A 89 5.35 11.33 -6.75
CA VAL A 89 4.26 10.64 -6.04
C VAL A 89 4.88 9.50 -5.23
N LEU A 90 4.75 9.59 -3.91
CA LEU A 90 5.33 8.70 -2.91
C LEU A 90 4.21 7.98 -2.16
N GLY A 91 4.38 6.68 -1.90
CA GLY A 91 3.38 5.93 -1.14
C GLY A 91 3.46 4.42 -1.29
N GLY A 92 2.43 3.76 -0.75
CA GLY A 92 2.24 2.32 -0.90
C GLY A 92 1.60 1.94 -2.24
N SER A 93 0.99 0.75 -2.26
CA SER A 93 0.36 0.17 -3.46
C SER A 93 -0.73 1.05 -4.08
N PHE A 94 -1.53 1.76 -3.26
CA PHE A 94 -2.48 2.78 -3.74
C PHE A 94 -1.81 3.87 -4.59
N ALA A 95 -0.70 4.44 -4.13
CA ALA A 95 -0.01 5.51 -4.83
C ALA A 95 0.71 4.98 -6.08
N MET A 96 1.22 3.75 -6.02
CA MET A 96 1.78 3.02 -7.15
C MET A 96 0.74 2.85 -8.27
N GLY A 97 -0.52 2.60 -7.90
CA GLY A 97 -1.65 2.50 -8.82
C GLY A 97 -2.14 1.07 -9.02
N THR A 98 -3.08 0.90 -9.94
CA THR A 98 -3.78 -0.36 -10.14
C THR A 98 -2.95 -1.37 -10.95
N PRO A 99 -2.72 -2.60 -10.45
CA PRO A 99 -2.13 -3.67 -11.25
C PRO A 99 -3.14 -4.40 -12.17
N TYR A 100 -4.45 -4.14 -12.05
CA TYR A 100 -5.52 -4.94 -12.66
C TYR A 100 -6.03 -4.46 -14.02
N VAL A 101 -5.34 -3.56 -14.72
CA VAL A 101 -5.74 -3.14 -16.07
C VAL A 101 -5.32 -4.23 -17.08
N ASN A 102 -6.09 -5.32 -17.14
CA ASN A 102 -6.12 -6.36 -18.17
C ASN A 102 -4.78 -6.72 -18.87
N GLY A 103 -3.95 -7.50 -18.18
CA GLY A 103 -3.16 -8.57 -18.82
C GLY A 103 -1.93 -8.17 -19.64
N GLU A 104 -1.56 -6.90 -19.70
CA GLU A 104 -0.26 -6.48 -20.23
C GLU A 104 0.63 -6.00 -19.07
N VAL A 105 1.92 -6.37 -19.15
CA VAL A 105 2.97 -5.90 -18.24
C VAL A 105 2.83 -4.37 -18.09
N PRO A 106 2.88 -3.81 -16.87
CA PRO A 106 2.85 -2.36 -16.67
C PRO A 106 3.85 -1.69 -17.61
N GLN A 107 3.37 -0.87 -18.54
CA GLN A 107 4.25 0.04 -19.26
C GLN A 107 4.54 1.21 -18.33
N SER A 108 5.81 1.63 -18.25
CA SER A 108 6.23 2.86 -17.57
C SER A 108 5.30 4.02 -17.96
N GLY A 109 4.48 4.49 -17.01
CA GLY A 109 3.51 5.58 -17.22
C GLY A 109 2.07 5.16 -17.61
N SER A 110 1.74 3.87 -17.56
CA SER A 110 0.41 3.32 -17.87
C SER A 110 -0.22 2.51 -16.74
N GLU A 111 0.33 2.54 -15.52
CA GLU A 111 -0.35 2.00 -14.33
C GLU A 111 -1.59 2.86 -14.05
N GLY A 112 -2.78 2.27 -13.97
CA GLY A 112 -4.05 3.01 -13.85
C GLY A 112 -4.30 3.70 -12.51
N GLY A 113 -3.30 4.36 -11.91
CA GLY A 113 -3.32 5.04 -10.60
C GLY A 113 -3.24 6.57 -10.66
N ILE A 114 -3.21 7.19 -9.48
CA ILE A 114 -3.31 8.66 -9.32
C ILE A 114 -2.24 9.44 -10.10
N SER A 115 -1.01 8.92 -10.15
CA SER A 115 0.12 9.54 -10.88
C SER A 115 -0.14 9.65 -12.38
N SER A 116 -0.66 8.59 -13.00
CA SER A 116 -0.99 8.55 -14.43
C SER A 116 -2.12 9.50 -14.78
N TRP A 117 -3.15 9.62 -13.92
CA TRP A 117 -4.24 10.58 -14.11
C TRP A 117 -3.76 12.02 -14.05
N ILE A 118 -2.91 12.36 -13.07
CA ILE A 118 -2.27 13.68 -12.97
C ILE A 118 -1.38 13.94 -14.20
N GLN A 119 -0.60 12.95 -14.64
CA GLN A 119 0.29 13.05 -15.81
C GLN A 119 -0.49 13.28 -17.10
N ALA A 120 -1.64 12.62 -17.27
CA ALA A 120 -2.52 12.80 -18.42
C ALA A 120 -3.09 14.23 -18.46
N ASP A 121 -3.66 14.68 -17.34
CA ASP A 121 -4.28 16.00 -17.23
C ASP A 121 -3.26 17.13 -17.45
N LEU A 122 -2.18 17.14 -16.66
CA LEU A 122 -1.17 18.19 -16.76
C LEU A 122 -0.37 18.09 -18.06
N GLY A 123 -0.09 16.88 -18.55
CA GLY A 123 0.61 16.66 -19.82
C GLY A 123 -0.19 17.14 -21.03
N ALA A 124 -1.51 17.00 -21.03
CA ALA A 124 -2.38 17.54 -22.06
C ALA A 124 -2.39 19.09 -22.06
N ARG A 125 -2.30 19.71 -20.88
CA ARG A 125 -2.27 21.18 -20.72
C ARG A 125 -0.91 21.79 -21.02
N PHE A 126 0.16 21.07 -20.68
CA PHE A 126 1.54 21.56 -20.74
C PHE A 126 2.48 20.54 -21.42
N PRO A 127 2.32 20.28 -22.73
CA PRO A 127 3.12 19.28 -23.43
C PRO A 127 4.63 19.50 -23.26
N GLY A 128 5.34 18.44 -22.87
CA GLY A 128 6.80 18.43 -22.70
C GLY A 128 7.33 19.21 -21.48
N GLN A 129 6.46 19.79 -20.66
CA GLN A 129 6.83 20.64 -19.52
C GLN A 129 6.58 19.99 -18.16
N ILE A 130 6.02 18.78 -18.12
CA ILE A 130 5.58 18.11 -16.90
C ILE A 130 6.30 16.79 -16.73
N GLU A 131 6.79 16.54 -15.52
CA GLU A 131 7.35 15.26 -15.09
C GLU A 131 6.62 14.80 -13.82
N ILE A 132 5.68 13.85 -13.97
CA ILE A 132 5.10 13.15 -12.83
C ILE A 132 5.87 11.84 -12.64
N VAL A 133 6.65 11.76 -11.57
CA VAL A 133 7.50 10.62 -11.26
C VAL A 133 6.81 9.76 -10.20
N ASN A 134 6.39 8.55 -10.58
CA ASN A 134 5.85 7.57 -9.63
C ASN A 134 7.01 6.89 -8.89
N ALA A 135 7.16 7.23 -7.61
CA ALA A 135 8.15 6.69 -6.69
C ALA A 135 7.49 5.88 -5.56
N ALA A 136 6.32 5.31 -5.83
CA ALA A 136 5.59 4.43 -4.92
C ALA A 136 5.79 2.95 -5.28
N ALA A 137 5.63 2.06 -4.29
CA ALA A 137 5.60 0.61 -4.50
C ALA A 137 4.56 -0.08 -3.63
N GLY A 138 4.20 -1.30 -4.03
CA GLY A 138 3.40 -2.21 -3.21
C GLY A 138 4.07 -2.53 -1.87
N GLY A 139 3.26 -2.71 -0.82
CA GLY A 139 3.70 -3.20 0.49
C GLY A 139 4.58 -2.25 1.35
N GLN A 140 4.79 -1.00 0.91
CA GLN A 140 5.61 -0.05 1.66
C GLN A 140 4.85 0.61 2.81
N ASP A 141 5.51 0.72 3.96
CA ASP A 141 5.04 1.51 5.11
C ASP A 141 5.73 2.89 5.16
N SER A 142 5.42 3.69 6.19
CA SER A 142 5.99 5.03 6.34
C SER A 142 7.51 5.07 6.45
N ARG A 143 8.20 4.00 6.90
CA ARG A 143 9.67 4.01 7.02
C ARG A 143 10.28 4.10 5.64
N ARG A 144 9.89 3.19 4.75
CA ARG A 144 10.47 3.11 3.41
C ARG A 144 10.04 4.30 2.55
N VAL A 145 8.77 4.69 2.59
CA VAL A 145 8.29 5.82 1.77
C VAL A 145 9.05 7.09 2.11
N LEU A 146 9.34 7.35 3.38
CA LEU A 146 10.07 8.56 3.81
C LEU A 146 11.59 8.47 3.55
N GLU A 147 12.17 7.27 3.49
CA GLU A 147 13.54 7.06 3.01
C GLU A 147 13.67 7.37 1.52
N ILE A 148 12.74 6.90 0.70
CA ILE A 148 12.65 7.25 -0.74
C ILE A 148 12.41 8.75 -0.88
N GLY A 149 11.51 9.32 -0.08
CA GLY A 149 11.26 10.75 0.01
C GLY A 149 12.55 11.56 0.20
N ALA A 150 13.45 11.09 1.08
CA ALA A 150 14.73 11.75 1.35
C ALA A 150 15.70 11.67 0.17
N GLU A 151 15.62 10.62 -0.64
CA GLU A 151 16.35 10.54 -1.90
C GLU A 151 15.80 11.53 -2.92
N VAL A 152 14.49 11.50 -3.19
CA VAL A 152 13.87 12.31 -4.26
C VAL A 152 13.86 13.81 -3.95
N MET A 153 13.93 14.22 -2.68
CA MET A 153 14.15 15.63 -2.31
C MET A 153 15.45 16.22 -2.90
N ARG A 154 16.43 15.37 -3.23
CA ARG A 154 17.69 15.79 -3.87
C ARG A 154 17.61 15.79 -5.40
N LEU A 155 16.47 15.44 -5.98
CA LEU A 155 16.24 15.30 -7.41
C LEU A 155 15.35 16.44 -7.96
N ASP A 156 15.48 17.63 -7.39
CA ASP A 156 14.86 18.88 -7.83
C ASP A 156 13.31 18.82 -7.98
N PRO A 157 12.57 18.33 -6.97
CA PRO A 157 11.10 18.35 -7.01
C PRO A 157 10.55 19.77 -6.84
N ASP A 158 9.48 20.11 -7.56
CA ASP A 158 8.65 21.28 -7.24
C ASP A 158 7.63 20.97 -6.15
N VAL A 159 7.19 19.71 -6.07
CA VAL A 159 6.25 19.25 -5.06
C VAL A 159 6.38 17.74 -4.83
N LEU A 160 6.12 17.32 -3.60
CA LEU A 160 5.95 15.91 -3.24
C LEU A 160 4.48 15.66 -2.91
N LEU A 161 3.88 14.62 -3.51
CA LEU A 161 2.62 14.05 -3.03
C LEU A 161 2.93 12.79 -2.24
N ILE A 162 2.47 12.76 -1.00
CA ILE A 162 2.68 11.65 -0.08
C ILE A 162 1.33 11.01 0.22
N ALA A 163 1.11 9.83 -0.35
CA ALA A 163 -0.09 9.01 -0.19
C ALA A 163 0.27 7.66 0.45
N MET A 164 0.39 7.66 1.78
CA MET A 164 0.85 6.52 2.56
C MET A 164 -0.06 6.22 3.76
N GLY A 165 0.15 5.05 4.36
CA GLY A 165 -0.57 4.62 5.57
C GLY A 165 -1.28 3.29 5.34
N ASN A 166 -1.58 2.94 4.10
CA ASN A 166 -1.75 1.55 3.69
C ASN A 166 -0.42 0.81 3.94
N ASN A 167 -0.47 -0.38 4.51
CA ASN A 167 0.68 -1.17 4.98
C ASN A 167 1.38 -0.66 6.26
N GLU A 168 0.82 0.33 6.97
CA GLU A 168 1.32 0.62 8.32
C GLU A 168 0.79 -0.44 9.30
N GLY A 169 1.69 -1.26 9.84
CA GLY A 169 1.30 -2.38 10.69
C GLY A 169 2.44 -3.01 11.49
N ASN A 170 3.69 -2.83 11.08
CA ASN A 170 4.84 -3.37 11.79
C ASN A 170 5.62 -2.24 12.47
N LEU A 171 5.96 -2.41 13.76
CA LEU A 171 6.81 -1.47 14.50
C LEU A 171 8.23 -1.35 13.90
N GLY A 172 8.60 -2.31 13.06
CA GLY A 172 9.80 -2.27 12.24
C GLY A 172 11.05 -2.74 12.98
N GLU A 173 12.13 -2.89 12.22
CA GLU A 173 13.43 -3.23 12.78
C GLU A 173 14.08 -2.02 13.46
N ASP A 174 14.90 -2.28 14.48
CA ASP A 174 15.70 -1.24 15.13
C ASP A 174 16.67 -0.56 14.14
N GLN A 175 17.13 0.66 14.47
CA GLN A 175 18.00 1.45 13.60
C GLN A 175 19.34 0.76 13.29
N VAL A 176 19.84 -0.08 14.21
CA VAL A 176 21.12 -0.77 14.03
C VAL A 176 20.99 -1.80 12.92
N ARG A 177 19.94 -2.62 12.93
CA ARG A 177 19.66 -3.57 11.86
C ARG A 177 19.46 -2.89 10.52
N GLN A 178 18.76 -1.75 10.49
CA GLN A 178 18.60 -0.95 9.27
C GLN A 178 19.95 -0.50 8.70
N GLN A 179 20.89 -0.04 9.54
CA GLN A 179 22.23 0.34 9.05
C GLN A 179 23.06 -0.89 8.62
N LEU A 180 22.96 -2.00 9.34
CA LEU A 180 23.67 -3.23 8.99
C LEU A 180 23.19 -3.79 7.65
N ARG A 181 21.89 -3.73 7.33
CA ARG A 181 21.34 -4.18 6.04
C ARG A 181 21.91 -3.44 4.83
N LYS A 182 22.41 -2.21 4.99
CA LYS A 182 23.07 -1.46 3.93
C LYS A 182 24.43 -2.03 3.55
N LEU A 183 25.05 -2.83 4.42
CA LEU A 183 26.35 -3.45 4.20
C LEU A 183 26.18 -4.78 3.44
N GLY A 184 26.68 -4.87 2.22
CA GLY A 184 26.64 -6.10 1.41
C GLY A 184 27.21 -7.32 2.14
N GLY A 185 28.26 -7.13 2.95
CA GLY A 185 28.84 -8.20 3.77
C GLY A 185 27.89 -8.76 4.83
N TYR A 186 27.09 -7.89 5.46
CA TYR A 186 26.06 -8.32 6.40
C TYR A 186 24.93 -9.06 5.69
N ARG A 187 24.47 -8.55 4.54
CA ARG A 187 23.44 -9.21 3.72
C ARG A 187 23.89 -10.61 3.29
N LEU A 188 25.11 -10.74 2.77
CA LEU A 188 25.67 -12.02 2.36
C LEU A 188 25.80 -12.99 3.54
N LEU A 189 26.35 -12.54 4.67
CA LEU A 189 26.48 -13.36 5.88
C LEU A 189 25.10 -13.83 6.36
N ARG A 190 24.12 -12.94 6.39
CA ARG A 190 22.75 -13.25 6.78
C ARG A 190 22.11 -14.27 5.84
N LYS A 191 22.29 -14.12 4.53
CA LYS A 191 21.80 -15.08 3.51
C LYS A 191 22.46 -16.46 3.65
N ILE A 192 23.75 -16.51 4.00
CA ILE A 192 24.45 -17.77 4.30
C ILE A 192 23.94 -18.42 5.59
N LEU A 193 23.77 -17.63 6.65
CA LEU A 193 23.40 -18.14 7.99
C LEU A 193 21.92 -18.56 8.09
N LEU A 194 21.02 -17.78 7.50
CA LEU A 194 19.58 -18.05 7.52
C LEU A 194 19.15 -18.98 6.37
N GLY A 195 20.04 -19.20 5.40
CA GLY A 195 19.70 -19.84 4.13
C GLY A 195 18.87 -18.94 3.22
N SER A 196 18.62 -19.40 1.99
CA SER A 196 17.68 -18.76 1.05
C SER A 196 16.21 -19.08 1.35
N ALA A 197 15.92 -19.69 2.51
CA ALA A 197 14.57 -20.08 2.86
C ALA A 197 13.75 -18.79 3.00
N GLN A 198 12.89 -18.54 2.01
CA GLN A 198 11.92 -17.47 2.05
C GLN A 198 11.09 -17.69 3.30
N THR A 199 11.21 -16.80 4.29
CA THR A 199 10.18 -16.76 5.31
C THR A 199 8.96 -16.24 4.57
N PRO A 200 7.91 -17.04 4.44
CA PRO A 200 6.77 -16.66 3.64
C PRO A 200 6.22 -15.30 4.03
N GLY A 201 6.15 -14.40 3.05
CA GLY A 201 5.50 -13.12 3.21
C GLY A 201 3.98 -13.30 3.24
N SER A 202 3.31 -12.61 4.15
CA SER A 202 1.87 -12.43 4.07
C SER A 202 1.56 -11.33 3.03
N TRP A 203 0.46 -11.48 2.28
CA TRP A 203 -0.09 -10.41 1.43
C TRP A 203 -0.47 -9.17 2.23
N PHE A 204 -0.83 -9.38 3.50
CA PHE A 204 -1.13 -8.32 4.43
C PHE A 204 0.10 -7.99 5.24
N THR A 205 0.31 -6.70 5.47
CA THR A 205 1.34 -6.31 6.43
C THR A 205 0.99 -6.91 7.79
N PRO A 206 1.93 -7.64 8.43
CA PRO A 206 1.85 -8.00 9.83
C PRO A 206 1.33 -6.84 10.67
N GLN A 207 0.28 -7.08 11.46
CA GLN A 207 -0.27 -6.07 12.36
C GLN A 207 0.27 -6.32 13.76
N ASP A 208 0.98 -5.34 14.29
CA ASP A 208 1.40 -5.32 15.69
C ASP A 208 0.17 -5.12 16.58
N VAL A 209 0.21 -5.72 17.77
CA VAL A 209 -0.87 -5.61 18.76
C VAL A 209 -0.86 -4.23 19.43
N ASP A 210 0.29 -3.55 19.47
CA ASP A 210 0.41 -2.19 20.02
C ASP A 210 0.13 -1.14 18.94
N SER A 211 -1.16 -0.95 18.65
CA SER A 211 -1.63 0.05 17.69
C SER A 211 -1.26 1.48 18.07
N GLU A 212 -1.11 1.77 19.36
CA GLU A 212 -0.72 3.08 19.86
C GLU A 212 0.76 3.36 19.55
N GLN A 213 1.65 2.39 19.78
CA GLN A 213 3.06 2.54 19.44
C GLN A 213 3.26 2.66 17.92
N LEU A 214 2.47 1.95 17.11
CA LEU A 214 2.43 2.11 15.65
C LEU A 214 2.07 3.56 15.27
N ARG A 215 0.98 4.07 15.84
CA ARG A 215 0.46 5.42 15.60
C ARG A 215 1.49 6.50 15.98
N LEU A 216 2.10 6.39 17.16
CA LEU A 216 3.16 7.31 17.61
C LEU A 216 4.43 7.20 16.76
N GLY A 217 4.77 5.99 16.30
CA GLY A 217 5.86 5.74 15.37
C GLY A 217 5.65 6.44 14.03
N PHE A 218 4.46 6.29 13.45
CA PHE A 218 4.05 6.94 12.22
C PHE A 218 4.13 8.46 12.32
N GLU A 219 3.51 9.06 13.35
CA GLU A 219 3.53 10.52 13.56
C GLU A 219 4.97 11.06 13.68
N ARG A 220 5.80 10.42 14.50
CA ARG A 220 7.19 10.84 14.71
C ARG A 220 8.03 10.78 13.43
N ARG A 221 7.86 9.71 12.64
CA ARG A 221 8.58 9.56 11.36
C ARG A 221 8.15 10.63 10.38
N LEU A 222 6.84 10.83 10.24
CA LEU A 222 6.28 11.80 9.33
C LEU A 222 6.71 13.22 9.70
N ARG A 223 6.59 13.62 10.97
CA ARG A 223 7.06 14.94 11.44
C ARG A 223 8.54 15.19 11.12
N LYS A 224 9.42 14.23 11.43
CA LYS A 224 10.86 14.32 11.12
C LYS A 224 11.14 14.49 9.63
N PHE A 225 10.36 13.83 8.78
CA PHE A 225 10.47 13.99 7.33
C PHE A 225 9.99 15.38 6.89
N LEU A 226 8.84 15.83 7.37
CA LEU A 226 8.27 17.13 7.01
C LEU A 226 9.18 18.29 7.44
N GLU A 227 9.86 18.18 8.58
CA GLU A 227 10.91 19.13 8.99
C GLU A 227 12.08 19.18 8.00
N ARG A 228 12.49 18.03 7.44
CA ARG A 228 13.54 17.98 6.41
C ARG A 228 13.08 18.59 5.08
N ALA A 229 11.83 18.34 4.69
CA ALA A 229 11.24 18.96 3.51
C ALA A 229 11.17 20.49 3.64
N ALA A 230 10.84 21.00 4.83
CA ALA A 230 10.88 22.43 5.13
C ALA A 230 12.27 23.02 4.91
N LEU A 231 13.30 22.37 5.45
CA LEU A 231 14.70 22.79 5.30
C LEU A 231 15.17 22.75 3.84
N ALA A 232 14.64 21.81 3.05
CA ALA A 232 14.89 21.71 1.62
C ALA A 232 14.03 22.65 0.78
N GLN A 233 13.10 23.40 1.39
CA GLN A 233 12.13 24.27 0.73
C GLN A 233 11.27 23.54 -0.32
N VAL A 234 10.95 22.28 -0.06
CA VAL A 234 10.12 21.45 -0.94
C VAL A 234 8.69 21.41 -0.38
N PRO A 235 7.69 21.96 -1.10
CA PRO A 235 6.28 21.84 -0.73
C PRO A 235 5.83 20.37 -0.66
N VAL A 236 5.05 20.04 0.36
CA VAL A 236 4.51 18.69 0.56
C VAL A 236 2.99 18.73 0.53
N LEU A 237 2.40 17.97 -0.40
CA LEU A 237 1.01 17.57 -0.38
C LEU A 237 0.89 16.26 0.42
N LEU A 238 0.28 16.31 1.59
CA LEU A 238 0.12 15.15 2.46
C LEU A 238 -1.32 14.62 2.37
N ALA A 239 -1.48 13.38 1.91
CA ALA A 239 -2.79 12.83 1.60
C ALA A 239 -3.40 12.04 2.78
N ALA A 240 -4.61 12.41 3.20
CA ALA A 240 -5.44 11.55 4.03
C ALA A 240 -6.09 10.50 3.12
N MET A 241 -5.73 9.23 3.30
CA MET A 241 -5.97 8.17 2.33
C MET A 241 -7.44 7.74 2.25
N PRO A 242 -7.96 7.39 1.06
CA PRO A 242 -9.31 6.85 0.94
C PRO A 242 -9.38 5.45 1.58
N ILE A 243 -10.53 5.12 2.17
CA ILE A 243 -10.73 3.85 2.90
C ILE A 243 -11.93 3.11 2.32
N ASN A 244 -11.70 1.89 1.82
CA ASN A 244 -12.78 0.99 1.44
C ASN A 244 -13.45 0.40 2.69
N LEU A 245 -14.47 1.10 3.20
CA LEU A 245 -15.25 0.68 4.36
C LEU A 245 -16.17 -0.50 4.02
N GLY A 246 -16.64 -0.59 2.77
CA GLY A 246 -17.50 -1.67 2.30
C GLY A 246 -16.79 -2.98 1.96
N TYR A 247 -15.45 -3.03 1.98
CA TYR A 247 -14.66 -4.20 1.56
C TYR A 247 -15.11 -5.50 2.22
N LEU A 248 -15.65 -6.42 1.42
CA LEU A 248 -16.05 -7.77 1.81
C LEU A 248 -15.03 -8.73 1.21
N GLY A 249 -14.03 -9.11 2.01
CA GLY A 249 -13.02 -10.09 1.67
C GLY A 249 -12.49 -10.72 2.95
N PHE A 250 -11.63 -11.72 2.85
CA PHE A 250 -11.18 -12.40 4.05
C PHE A 250 -10.17 -11.59 4.84
N GLU A 251 -10.48 -11.52 6.13
CA GLU A 251 -9.72 -10.98 7.23
C GLU A 251 -8.75 -12.04 7.73
N PRO A 252 -7.41 -11.96 7.59
CA PRO A 252 -6.58 -12.76 8.47
C PRO A 252 -6.58 -12.11 9.85
N GLY A 253 -7.48 -12.59 10.70
CA GLY A 253 -7.37 -12.54 12.17
C GLY A 253 -6.23 -13.42 12.71
N LYS A 254 -5.40 -14.02 11.84
CA LYS A 254 -4.09 -14.59 12.18
C LYS A 254 -3.10 -14.19 11.11
N LEU A 255 -1.94 -13.68 11.53
CA LEU A 255 -0.71 -13.62 10.74
C LEU A 255 -0.58 -14.91 9.93
N LEU A 256 -0.87 -14.86 8.63
CA LEU A 256 -0.69 -15.98 7.73
C LEU A 256 0.82 -16.20 7.60
N GLN A 257 1.34 -17.18 8.34
CA GLN A 257 2.69 -17.71 8.17
C GLN A 257 2.54 -18.99 7.36
N GLY A 258 2.98 -19.01 6.09
CA GLY A 258 2.90 -20.22 5.28
C GLY A 258 3.76 -20.14 4.04
N GLN A 259 4.73 -21.06 3.93
CA GLN A 259 5.76 -21.13 2.87
C GLN A 259 5.08 -21.06 1.51
N ASP A 260 5.56 -20.14 0.69
CA ASP A 260 5.22 -20.02 -0.72
C ASP A 260 3.71 -20.02 -0.99
N TRP A 261 3.12 -18.82 -1.11
CA TRP A 261 2.07 -18.71 -2.10
C TRP A 261 2.69 -19.18 -3.43
N PRO A 262 2.26 -20.31 -4.03
CA PRO A 262 2.44 -20.42 -5.46
C PRO A 262 1.74 -19.21 -6.08
N PRO A 263 2.11 -18.76 -7.28
CA PRO A 263 1.21 -17.90 -8.02
C PRO A 263 -0.15 -18.61 -7.99
N LEU A 264 -1.14 -18.05 -7.26
CA LEU A 264 -2.50 -18.49 -7.46
C LEU A 264 -2.73 -18.20 -8.92
N GLY A 265 -2.76 -19.27 -9.70
CA GLY A 265 -3.03 -19.27 -11.11
C GLY A 265 -4.19 -20.22 -11.33
N GLY A 266 -4.84 -20.07 -12.47
CA GLY A 266 -6.06 -20.82 -12.76
C GLY A 266 -7.18 -20.45 -11.78
N ASP A 267 -7.97 -21.44 -11.39
CA ASP A 267 -9.29 -21.22 -10.78
C ASP A 267 -9.25 -20.53 -9.40
N CYS A 268 -8.14 -20.65 -8.66
CA CYS A 268 -8.00 -19.97 -7.38
C CYS A 268 -7.90 -18.45 -7.55
N GLU A 269 -7.06 -18.00 -8.49
CA GLU A 269 -6.93 -16.58 -8.81
C GLU A 269 -8.23 -16.02 -9.37
N VAL A 270 -8.82 -16.75 -10.32
CA VAL A 270 -10.07 -16.37 -10.96
C VAL A 270 -11.18 -16.26 -9.91
N GLY A 271 -11.30 -17.25 -9.03
CA GLY A 271 -12.31 -17.26 -7.96
C GLY A 271 -12.17 -16.11 -6.98
N ILE A 272 -10.95 -15.82 -6.51
CA ILE A 272 -10.71 -14.70 -5.58
C ILE A 272 -10.93 -13.36 -6.27
N ARG A 273 -10.35 -13.15 -7.47
CA ARG A 273 -10.49 -11.88 -8.21
C ARG A 273 -11.93 -11.57 -8.58
N THR A 274 -12.70 -12.57 -8.99
CA THR A 274 -14.14 -12.39 -9.28
C THR A 274 -14.95 -12.15 -8.01
N PHE A 275 -14.58 -12.78 -6.89
CA PHE A 275 -15.20 -12.50 -5.59
C PHE A 275 -14.93 -11.05 -5.13
N GLU A 276 -13.68 -10.59 -5.18
CA GLU A 276 -13.31 -9.22 -4.80
C GLU A 276 -13.97 -8.17 -5.71
N ALA A 277 -14.15 -8.50 -6.99
CA ALA A 277 -14.93 -7.72 -7.94
C ALA A 277 -16.46 -7.87 -7.76
N GLN A 278 -16.93 -8.50 -6.69
CA GLN A 278 -18.35 -8.75 -6.36
C GLN A 278 -19.15 -9.53 -7.41
N ARG A 279 -18.48 -10.26 -8.30
CA ARG A 279 -19.10 -11.17 -9.26
C ARG A 279 -19.30 -12.54 -8.62
N PHE A 280 -20.11 -12.56 -7.55
CA PHE A 280 -20.21 -13.72 -6.64
C PHE A 280 -20.66 -14.99 -7.34
N THR A 281 -21.65 -14.93 -8.23
CA THR A 281 -22.12 -16.09 -9.00
C THR A 281 -20.99 -16.73 -9.82
N GLU A 282 -20.15 -15.90 -10.44
CA GLU A 282 -19.02 -16.36 -11.25
C GLU A 282 -17.88 -16.92 -10.40
N SER A 283 -17.67 -16.33 -9.21
CA SER A 283 -16.65 -16.80 -8.27
C SER A 283 -16.91 -18.21 -7.75
N ILE A 284 -18.18 -18.64 -7.62
CA ILE A 284 -18.55 -19.92 -6.99
C ILE A 284 -17.92 -21.13 -7.68
N GLU A 285 -17.92 -21.17 -9.02
CA GLU A 285 -17.39 -22.32 -9.76
C GLU A 285 -15.86 -22.38 -9.64
N ALA A 286 -15.19 -21.25 -9.86
CA ALA A 286 -13.74 -21.14 -9.76
C ALA A 286 -13.25 -21.44 -8.32
N LEU A 287 -13.92 -20.90 -7.30
CA LEU A 287 -13.61 -21.20 -5.89
C LEU A 287 -13.83 -22.68 -5.54
N ARG A 288 -14.87 -23.31 -6.11
CA ARG A 288 -15.13 -24.74 -5.90
C ARG A 288 -14.04 -25.60 -6.55
N SER A 289 -13.63 -25.27 -7.77
CA SER A 289 -12.54 -25.96 -8.46
C SER A 289 -11.22 -25.80 -7.70
N CYS A 290 -10.91 -24.57 -7.28
CA CYS A 290 -9.75 -24.28 -6.45
C CYS A 290 -9.73 -25.11 -5.16
N LYS A 291 -10.86 -25.21 -4.45
CA LYS A 291 -11.00 -26.00 -3.21
C LYS A 291 -10.84 -27.52 -3.45
N ALA A 292 -11.06 -28.01 -4.66
CA ALA A 292 -10.80 -29.41 -5.01
C ALA A 292 -9.34 -29.65 -5.46
N GLY A 293 -8.61 -28.58 -5.75
CA GLY A 293 -7.24 -28.63 -6.26
C GLY A 293 -6.16 -28.78 -5.17
N PRO A 294 -4.89 -28.93 -5.60
CA PRO A 294 -3.75 -29.05 -4.69
C PRO A 294 -3.52 -27.80 -3.83
N SER A 295 -4.01 -26.63 -4.26
CA SER A 295 -3.94 -25.36 -3.52
C SER A 295 -5.03 -25.20 -2.45
N SER A 296 -5.89 -26.20 -2.25
CA SER A 296 -7.04 -26.12 -1.33
C SER A 296 -6.72 -25.92 0.15
N GLN A 297 -5.48 -26.23 0.56
CA GLN A 297 -4.99 -26.00 1.92
C GLN A 297 -4.27 -24.66 2.10
N GLN A 298 -4.11 -23.89 1.02
CA GLN A 298 -3.43 -22.61 1.05
C GLN A 298 -4.42 -21.49 1.38
N PRO A 299 -3.99 -20.45 2.12
CA PRO A 299 -4.81 -19.27 2.33
C PRO A 299 -5.16 -18.59 1.01
N PRO A 300 -6.31 -17.90 0.91
CA PRO A 300 -7.30 -17.66 1.98
C PRO A 300 -8.19 -18.87 2.29
N PRO A 301 -9.02 -18.88 3.35
CA PRO A 301 -9.96 -19.97 3.63
C PRO A 301 -11.06 -20.02 2.57
N LEU A 302 -10.79 -20.74 1.49
CA LEU A 302 -11.65 -20.89 0.32
C LEU A 302 -13.06 -21.36 0.67
N GLY A 303 -13.20 -22.15 1.74
CA GLY A 303 -14.50 -22.58 2.24
C GLY A 303 -15.39 -21.41 2.68
N SER A 304 -14.82 -20.41 3.35
CA SER A 304 -15.53 -19.21 3.80
C SER A 304 -15.85 -18.28 2.62
N TYR A 305 -14.91 -18.08 1.69
CA TYR A 305 -15.17 -17.35 0.43
C TYR A 305 -16.34 -17.96 -0.35
N LEU A 306 -16.32 -19.28 -0.51
CA LEU A 306 -17.40 -19.99 -1.20
C LEU A 306 -18.74 -19.85 -0.46
N ALA A 307 -18.75 -19.91 0.86
CA ALA A 307 -19.95 -19.73 1.66
C ALA A 307 -20.51 -18.30 1.53
N LEU A 308 -19.65 -17.27 1.64
CA LEU A 308 -20.05 -15.88 1.43
C LEU A 308 -20.53 -15.62 0.01
N ALA A 309 -19.86 -16.17 -1.01
CA ALA A 309 -20.29 -16.02 -2.41
C ALA A 309 -21.67 -16.61 -2.64
N LYS A 310 -21.97 -17.77 -2.01
CA LYS A 310 -23.30 -18.38 -2.04
C LYS A 310 -24.35 -17.54 -1.32
N LEU A 311 -24.01 -16.93 -0.19
CA LEU A 311 -24.90 -16.04 0.54
C LEU A 311 -25.23 -14.78 -0.28
N GLU A 312 -24.21 -14.12 -0.83
CA GLU A 312 -24.37 -12.93 -1.67
C GLU A 312 -25.14 -13.21 -2.98
N SER A 313 -24.96 -14.38 -3.57
CA SER A 313 -25.71 -14.80 -4.78
C SER A 313 -27.10 -15.39 -4.48
N GLY A 314 -27.47 -15.58 -3.21
CA GLY A 314 -28.73 -16.22 -2.81
C GLY A 314 -28.79 -17.75 -3.06
N ALA A 315 -27.66 -18.40 -3.34
CA ALA A 315 -27.58 -19.85 -3.61
C ALA A 315 -27.82 -20.73 -2.36
N GLY A 316 -27.87 -20.12 -1.16
CA GLY A 316 -28.07 -20.82 0.11
C GLY A 316 -26.83 -21.59 0.58
N LEU A 317 -26.82 -21.95 1.88
CA LEU A 317 -25.73 -22.68 2.50
C LEU A 317 -26.07 -24.16 2.73
N ASN A 318 -25.11 -25.04 2.48
CA ASN A 318 -25.17 -26.41 2.98
C ASN A 318 -24.40 -26.53 4.33
N LYS A 319 -24.44 -27.72 4.95
CA LYS A 319 -23.78 -27.97 6.24
C LYS A 319 -22.25 -27.73 6.21
N GLN A 320 -21.58 -28.01 5.09
CA GLN A 320 -20.14 -27.77 4.97
C GLN A 320 -19.83 -26.27 4.85
N ASP A 321 -20.69 -25.50 4.18
CA ASP A 321 -20.53 -24.05 4.08
C ASP A 321 -20.71 -23.39 5.45
N GLN A 322 -21.71 -23.84 6.22
CA GLN A 322 -21.94 -23.37 7.61
C GLN A 322 -20.75 -23.69 8.52
N LEU A 323 -20.19 -24.89 8.42
CA LEU A 323 -18.98 -25.26 9.16
C LEU A 323 -17.79 -24.39 8.75
N ALA A 324 -17.60 -24.15 7.45
CA ALA A 324 -16.51 -23.31 6.96
C ALA A 324 -16.60 -21.84 7.44
N LEU A 325 -17.82 -21.29 7.55
CA LEU A 325 -18.03 -19.98 8.17
C LEU A 325 -17.62 -19.99 9.64
N ARG A 326 -18.08 -20.98 10.42
CA ARG A 326 -17.76 -21.12 11.85
C ARG A 326 -16.28 -21.30 12.11
N ASP A 327 -15.60 -22.13 11.31
CA ASP A 327 -14.16 -22.35 11.42
C ASP A 327 -13.37 -21.05 11.18
N SER A 328 -13.89 -20.16 10.33
CA SER A 328 -13.20 -18.94 9.91
C SER A 328 -13.52 -17.72 10.79
N HIS A 329 -14.77 -17.60 11.25
CA HIS A 329 -15.30 -16.42 11.95
C HIS A 329 -15.65 -16.68 13.41
N GLY A 330 -15.66 -17.93 13.85
CA GLY A 330 -16.21 -18.33 15.15
C GLY A 330 -17.72 -18.51 15.10
N ASP A 331 -18.23 -19.24 16.10
CA ASP A 331 -19.66 -19.56 16.21
C ASP A 331 -20.53 -18.30 16.37
N CYS A 332 -20.08 -17.34 17.17
CA CYS A 332 -20.83 -16.13 17.47
C CYS A 332 -21.03 -15.25 16.23
N VAL A 333 -19.92 -14.90 15.56
CA VAL A 333 -19.97 -14.06 14.36
C VAL A 333 -20.73 -14.76 13.24
N SER A 334 -20.50 -16.07 13.02
CA SER A 334 -21.22 -16.84 11.99
C SER A 334 -22.73 -16.81 12.15
N LYS A 335 -23.23 -16.86 13.39
CA LYS A 335 -24.67 -16.71 13.67
C LYS A 335 -25.17 -15.31 13.28
N GLY A 336 -24.40 -14.28 13.60
CA GLY A 336 -24.70 -12.90 13.19
C GLY A 336 -24.74 -12.73 11.66
N ILE A 337 -23.82 -13.38 10.94
CA ILE A 337 -23.78 -13.43 9.47
C ILE A 337 -25.05 -14.11 8.92
N GLU A 338 -25.43 -15.27 9.45
CA GLU A 338 -26.66 -15.97 9.05
C GLU A 338 -27.92 -15.10 9.27
N SER A 339 -28.01 -14.40 10.40
CA SER A 339 -29.08 -13.43 10.67
C SER A 339 -29.08 -12.25 9.69
N TYR A 340 -27.91 -11.74 9.30
CA TYR A 340 -27.77 -10.66 8.31
C TYR A 340 -28.33 -11.09 6.95
N TYR A 341 -27.90 -12.23 6.41
CA TYR A 341 -28.38 -12.70 5.10
C TYR A 341 -29.83 -13.20 5.13
N SER A 342 -30.38 -13.49 6.30
CA SER A 342 -31.82 -13.75 6.48
C SER A 342 -32.67 -12.48 6.52
N GLY A 343 -32.07 -11.29 6.40
CA GLY A 343 -32.77 -9.99 6.46
C GLY A 343 -33.10 -9.53 7.87
N PHE A 344 -32.66 -10.23 8.91
CA PHE A 344 -32.89 -9.87 10.32
C PHE A 344 -31.79 -8.96 10.85
N TYR A 345 -31.63 -7.78 10.24
CA TYR A 345 -30.49 -6.88 10.51
C TYR A 345 -30.40 -6.46 11.98
N GLN A 346 -31.52 -6.12 12.62
CA GLN A 346 -31.52 -5.73 14.04
C GLN A 346 -31.07 -6.90 14.95
N ARG A 347 -31.55 -8.12 14.66
CA ARG A 347 -31.13 -9.32 15.38
C ARG A 347 -29.66 -9.63 15.15
N SER A 348 -29.16 -9.47 13.92
CA SER A 348 -27.75 -9.63 13.58
C SER A 348 -26.88 -8.68 14.43
N ILE A 349 -27.26 -7.40 14.55
CA ILE A 349 -26.56 -6.43 15.40
C ILE A 349 -26.52 -6.90 16.87
N GLU A 350 -27.64 -7.31 17.43
CA GLU A 350 -27.73 -7.77 18.82
C GLU A 350 -26.93 -9.05 19.09
N GLU A 351 -26.87 -9.96 18.12
CA GLU A 351 -26.06 -11.18 18.20
C GLU A 351 -24.57 -10.84 18.15
N LEU A 352 -24.16 -9.98 17.21
CA LEU A 352 -22.77 -9.58 17.00
C LEU A 352 -22.19 -8.74 18.15
N GLN A 353 -22.99 -7.90 18.79
CA GLN A 353 -22.57 -7.09 19.95
C GLN A 353 -22.09 -7.92 21.15
N ARG A 354 -22.39 -9.22 21.18
CA ARG A 354 -22.01 -10.15 22.24
C ARG A 354 -20.79 -10.99 21.90
N CYS A 355 -20.21 -10.84 20.71
CA CYS A 355 -19.07 -11.63 20.26
C CYS A 355 -17.73 -11.09 20.77
N ASP A 356 -16.81 -11.98 21.09
CA ASP A 356 -15.46 -11.63 21.57
C ASP A 356 -14.53 -11.27 20.40
N GLU A 357 -14.84 -11.70 19.18
CA GLU A 357 -14.14 -11.33 17.94
C GLU A 357 -14.51 -9.90 17.49
N VAL A 358 -14.17 -8.91 18.32
CA VAL A 358 -14.67 -7.52 18.22
C VAL A 358 -14.53 -6.92 16.82
N ALA A 359 -13.38 -7.05 16.16
CA ALA A 359 -13.16 -6.45 14.85
C ALA A 359 -14.06 -7.05 13.76
N HIS A 360 -14.20 -8.38 13.74
CA HIS A 360 -15.06 -9.09 12.79
C HIS A 360 -16.54 -8.78 13.09
N ALA A 361 -16.91 -8.74 14.37
CA ALA A 361 -18.25 -8.38 14.80
C ALA A 361 -18.62 -6.94 14.38
N LEU A 362 -17.71 -5.97 14.55
CA LEU A 362 -17.90 -4.59 14.12
C LEU A 362 -18.09 -4.46 12.60
N SER A 363 -17.32 -5.21 11.81
CA SER A 363 -17.45 -5.26 10.35
C SER A 363 -18.89 -5.64 9.95
N TRP A 364 -19.43 -6.71 10.55
CA TRP A 364 -20.79 -7.17 10.28
C TRP A 364 -21.89 -6.31 10.91
N ILE A 365 -21.66 -5.71 12.08
CA ILE A 365 -22.56 -4.71 12.67
C ILE A 365 -22.70 -3.53 11.71
N GLY A 366 -21.58 -3.05 11.15
CA GLY A 366 -21.57 -1.97 10.18
C GLY A 366 -22.42 -2.29 8.94
N ARG A 367 -22.27 -3.50 8.39
CA ARG A 367 -23.07 -3.98 7.25
C ARG A 367 -24.56 -4.08 7.59
N ALA A 368 -24.90 -4.65 8.75
CA ALA A 368 -26.27 -4.77 9.21
C ALA A 368 -26.93 -3.40 9.42
N ARG A 369 -26.22 -2.44 10.03
CA ARG A 369 -26.68 -1.06 10.18
C ARG A 369 -26.89 -0.36 8.83
N ARG A 370 -25.97 -0.56 7.88
CA ARG A 370 -26.09 -0.03 6.51
C ARG A 370 -27.39 -0.51 5.86
N LYS A 371 -27.68 -1.82 5.93
CA LYS A 371 -28.93 -2.40 5.42
C LYS A 371 -30.18 -1.97 6.19
N ALA A 372 -30.05 -1.64 7.47
CA ALA A 372 -31.13 -1.10 8.29
C ALA A 372 -31.36 0.41 8.09
N GLY A 373 -30.53 1.09 7.28
CA GLY A 373 -30.62 2.54 7.02
C GLY A 373 -29.90 3.44 8.04
N ASP A 374 -29.23 2.86 9.04
CA ASP A 374 -28.38 3.58 10.00
C ASP A 374 -26.98 3.80 9.41
N LEU A 375 -26.86 4.76 8.49
CA LEU A 375 -25.62 5.02 7.74
C LEU A 375 -24.50 5.59 8.63
N GLU A 376 -24.84 6.42 9.61
CA GLU A 376 -23.87 6.98 10.56
C GLU A 376 -23.31 5.88 11.47
N GLY A 377 -24.19 5.07 12.07
CA GLY A 377 -23.79 3.95 12.90
C GLY A 377 -23.05 2.87 12.11
N ALA A 378 -23.38 2.69 10.82
CA ALA A 378 -22.66 1.81 9.92
C ALA A 378 -21.22 2.29 9.70
N ARG A 379 -21.04 3.57 9.31
CA ARG A 379 -19.72 4.17 9.10
C ARG A 379 -18.85 4.04 10.33
N ASN A 380 -19.39 4.37 11.51
CA ASN A 380 -18.66 4.31 12.76
C ASN A 380 -18.17 2.88 13.05
N ALA A 381 -19.05 1.88 12.94
CA ALA A 381 -18.68 0.48 13.16
C ALA A 381 -17.63 -0.02 12.15
N LEU A 382 -17.75 0.33 10.86
CA LEU A 382 -16.78 -0.05 9.83
C LEU A 382 -15.43 0.64 10.02
N GLN A 383 -15.40 1.90 10.45
CA GLN A 383 -14.16 2.61 10.78
C GLN A 383 -13.46 1.97 11.98
N GLN A 384 -14.20 1.62 13.05
CA GLN A 384 -13.62 0.90 14.19
C GLN A 384 -13.10 -0.49 13.80
N ALA A 385 -13.84 -1.22 12.95
CA ALA A 385 -13.37 -2.50 12.41
C ALA A 385 -12.05 -2.31 11.63
N CYS A 386 -11.97 -1.29 10.77
CA CYS A 386 -10.76 -0.96 10.02
C CYS A 386 -9.62 -0.47 10.92
N GLU A 387 -9.91 0.20 12.03
CA GLU A 387 -8.90 0.58 13.02
C GLU A 387 -8.29 -0.67 13.67
N LEU A 388 -9.09 -1.67 14.02
CA LEU A 388 -8.57 -2.90 14.64
C LEU A 388 -7.88 -3.82 13.62
N LEU A 389 -8.48 -3.97 12.44
CA LEU A 389 -8.03 -4.86 11.36
C LEU A 389 -8.04 -4.11 10.01
N PRO A 390 -6.99 -3.34 9.71
CA PRO A 390 -6.96 -2.51 8.51
C PRO A 390 -6.81 -3.30 7.22
N HIS A 391 -6.15 -4.46 7.21
CA HIS A 391 -5.95 -5.28 6.00
C HIS A 391 -5.35 -4.47 4.83
N ASN A 392 -4.20 -3.84 5.07
CA ASN A 392 -3.56 -2.91 4.12
C ASN A 392 -4.42 -1.71 3.70
N ARG A 393 -5.59 -1.46 4.31
CA ARG A 393 -6.22 -0.14 4.31
C ARG A 393 -5.47 0.78 5.26
N THR A 394 -5.66 2.08 5.08
CA THR A 394 -5.19 3.05 6.07
C THR A 394 -6.11 3.03 7.28
N ARG A 395 -5.54 2.99 8.48
CA ARG A 395 -6.29 3.13 9.73
C ARG A 395 -6.86 4.55 9.83
N PRO A 396 -8.13 4.73 10.24
CA PRO A 396 -8.70 6.06 10.47
C PRO A 396 -7.82 6.97 11.37
N SER A 397 -7.18 6.41 12.40
CA SER A 397 -6.28 7.16 13.29
C SER A 397 -5.04 7.74 12.58
N LEU A 398 -4.54 7.10 11.52
CA LEU A 398 -3.41 7.62 10.75
C LEU A 398 -3.82 8.79 9.86
N ASN A 399 -5.02 8.76 9.29
CA ASN A 399 -5.57 9.91 8.57
C ASN A 399 -5.78 11.12 9.50
N GLN A 400 -6.15 10.90 10.77
CA GLN A 400 -6.21 11.97 11.76
C GLN A 400 -4.83 12.60 12.02
N ILE A 401 -3.76 11.81 12.06
CA ILE A 401 -2.39 12.33 12.16
C ILE A 401 -2.03 13.17 10.93
N VAL A 402 -2.37 12.71 9.73
CA VAL A 402 -2.13 13.46 8.50
C VAL A 402 -2.80 14.83 8.53
N ARG A 403 -4.08 14.88 8.92
CA ARG A 403 -4.82 16.15 9.06
C ARG A 403 -4.18 17.05 10.11
N LYS A 404 -3.92 16.51 11.31
CA LYS A 404 -3.24 17.23 12.40
C LYS A 404 -1.92 17.85 11.95
N LEU A 405 -1.03 17.08 11.30
CA LEU A 405 0.27 17.58 10.86
C LEU A 405 0.17 18.63 9.76
N SER A 406 -0.85 18.52 8.89
CA SER A 406 -1.13 19.52 7.86
C SER A 406 -1.68 20.83 8.45
N ASP A 407 -2.42 20.76 9.56
CA ASP A 407 -2.89 21.95 10.28
C ASP A 407 -1.78 22.62 11.12
N GLU A 408 -0.82 21.83 11.63
CA GLU A 408 0.28 22.31 12.47
C GLU A 408 1.46 22.93 11.69
N LEU A 409 1.65 22.56 10.42
CA LEU A 409 2.85 22.89 9.64
C LEU A 409 2.49 23.64 8.36
N ASP A 410 2.81 24.94 8.30
CA ASP A 410 2.42 25.84 7.19
C ASP A 410 2.90 25.40 5.79
N HIS A 411 4.05 24.72 5.71
CA HIS A 411 4.64 24.24 4.44
C HIS A 411 4.09 22.87 3.98
N VAL A 412 3.13 22.32 4.74
CA VAL A 412 2.47 21.04 4.47
C VAL A 412 1.02 21.31 4.14
N HIS A 413 0.52 20.73 3.07
CA HIS A 413 -0.83 20.97 2.61
C HIS A 413 -1.63 19.67 2.53
N LEU A 414 -2.76 19.65 3.21
CA LEU A 414 -3.66 18.50 3.21
C LEU A 414 -4.27 18.28 1.81
N VAL A 415 -4.22 17.04 1.32
CA VAL A 415 -5.07 16.53 0.24
C VAL A 415 -6.00 15.48 0.84
N ASP A 416 -7.27 15.81 1.07
CA ASP A 416 -8.19 14.91 1.78
C ASP A 416 -8.87 13.91 0.82
N LEU A 417 -8.11 12.89 0.40
CA LEU A 417 -8.60 11.84 -0.49
C LEU A 417 -9.69 10.99 0.17
N GLU A 418 -9.68 10.83 1.50
CA GLU A 418 -10.77 10.21 2.24
C GLU A 418 -12.09 10.98 2.07
N ALA A 419 -12.05 12.31 2.23
CA ALA A 419 -13.22 13.14 2.01
C ALA A 419 -13.69 13.09 0.54
N ALA A 420 -12.75 13.08 -0.42
CA ALA A 420 -13.08 12.93 -1.84
C ALA A 420 -13.79 11.60 -2.14
N ALA A 421 -13.29 10.48 -1.59
CA ALA A 421 -13.92 9.16 -1.78
C ALA A 421 -15.31 9.08 -1.13
N ASN A 422 -15.50 9.71 0.03
CA ASN A 422 -16.81 9.81 0.67
C ASN A 422 -17.80 10.63 -0.16
N ARG A 423 -17.37 11.74 -0.79
CA ARG A 423 -18.23 12.53 -1.70
C ARG A 423 -18.62 11.72 -2.92
N LEU A 424 -17.66 11.05 -3.56
CA LEU A 424 -17.93 10.16 -4.68
C LEU A 424 -18.88 9.02 -4.27
N ALA A 425 -18.79 8.51 -3.04
CA ALA A 425 -19.69 7.47 -2.54
C ALA A 425 -21.11 7.98 -2.36
N ALA A 426 -21.28 9.25 -2.00
CA ALA A 426 -22.58 9.88 -1.84
C ALA A 426 -23.23 10.17 -3.19
N GLU A 427 -22.42 10.49 -4.21
CA GLU A 427 -22.90 10.63 -5.60
C GLU A 427 -23.33 9.29 -6.21
N LEU A 428 -22.65 8.20 -5.81
CA LEU A 428 -22.88 6.85 -6.32
C LEU A 428 -23.94 6.06 -5.55
N GLY A 429 -24.21 6.41 -4.29
CA GLY A 429 -25.06 5.63 -3.41
C GLY A 429 -25.26 6.28 -2.06
N ASP A 430 -24.93 5.55 -0.99
CA ASP A 430 -25.26 5.93 0.39
C ASP A 430 -24.12 6.64 1.14
N GLY A 431 -23.06 7.03 0.44
CA GLY A 431 -21.93 7.74 1.03
C GLY A 431 -20.88 6.84 1.70
N ILE A 432 -21.09 5.53 1.82
CA ILE A 432 -20.07 4.61 2.36
C ILE A 432 -19.22 4.07 1.20
N PRO A 433 -17.91 4.36 1.13
CA PRO A 433 -17.07 3.89 0.03
C PRO A 433 -16.96 2.35 0.00
N ASP A 434 -17.13 1.78 -1.19
CA ASP A 434 -17.13 0.34 -1.46
C ASP A 434 -16.66 0.02 -2.91
N SER A 435 -17.02 -1.13 -3.44
CA SER A 435 -16.62 -1.61 -4.78
C SER A 435 -17.01 -0.69 -5.94
N GLU A 436 -17.97 0.22 -5.74
CA GLU A 436 -18.31 1.22 -6.77
C GLU A 436 -17.13 2.13 -7.11
N GLN A 437 -16.17 2.27 -6.19
CA GLN A 437 -14.95 3.05 -6.38
C GLN A 437 -13.66 2.25 -6.22
N PHE A 438 -13.73 1.06 -5.62
CA PHE A 438 -12.59 0.23 -5.30
C PHE A 438 -12.62 -1.09 -6.05
N LEU A 439 -11.45 -1.59 -6.44
CA LEU A 439 -11.30 -2.92 -7.02
C LEU A 439 -11.05 -3.99 -5.96
N ASP A 440 -10.41 -3.60 -4.86
CA ASP A 440 -10.09 -4.47 -3.73
C ASP A 440 -10.08 -3.66 -2.42
N TYR A 441 -9.34 -4.14 -1.41
CA TYR A 441 -9.24 -3.50 -0.11
C TYR A 441 -8.68 -2.07 -0.15
N CYS A 442 -7.80 -1.69 -1.09
CA CYS A 442 -7.22 -0.33 -1.13
C CYS A 442 -7.07 0.29 -2.52
N HIS A 443 -6.97 -0.51 -3.59
CA HIS A 443 -6.83 0.00 -4.95
C HIS A 443 -8.18 0.45 -5.48
N MET A 444 -8.19 1.64 -6.09
CA MET A 444 -9.38 2.19 -6.69
C MET A 444 -9.58 1.69 -8.12
N ASN A 445 -10.83 1.70 -8.59
CA ASN A 445 -11.08 1.61 -10.02
C ASN A 445 -10.71 2.94 -10.69
N TRP A 446 -10.80 3.00 -12.01
CA TRP A 446 -10.37 4.18 -12.74
C TRP A 446 -11.14 5.45 -12.35
N ARG A 447 -12.43 5.34 -12.02
CA ARG A 447 -13.26 6.48 -11.59
C ARG A 447 -12.84 6.98 -10.22
N GLY A 448 -12.53 6.05 -9.31
CA GLY A 448 -11.94 6.38 -8.02
C GLY A 448 -10.61 7.13 -8.18
N TYR A 449 -9.65 6.58 -8.94
CA TYR A 449 -8.37 7.25 -9.16
C TYR A 449 -8.49 8.60 -9.89
N ALA A 450 -9.41 8.73 -10.84
CA ALA A 450 -9.70 10.00 -11.49
C ALA A 450 -10.18 11.06 -10.47
N ALA A 451 -11.13 10.72 -9.60
CA ALA A 451 -11.60 11.63 -8.57
C ALA A 451 -10.51 11.99 -7.55
N MET A 452 -9.60 11.06 -7.22
CA MET A 452 -8.47 11.35 -6.33
C MET A 452 -7.46 12.29 -7.00
N ALA A 453 -7.20 12.12 -8.30
CA ALA A 453 -6.36 13.02 -9.07
C ALA A 453 -6.99 14.41 -9.19
N ASP A 454 -8.31 14.51 -9.40
CA ASP A 454 -9.05 15.78 -9.42
C ASP A 454 -8.89 16.55 -8.10
N GLU A 455 -8.94 15.85 -6.96
CA GLU A 455 -8.67 16.47 -5.65
C GLU A 455 -7.23 16.99 -5.56
N VAL A 456 -6.23 16.23 -6.00
CA VAL A 456 -4.83 16.70 -6.02
C VAL A 456 -4.67 17.95 -6.90
N LEU A 457 -5.24 17.94 -8.11
CA LEU A 457 -5.19 19.06 -9.06
C LEU A 457 -5.89 20.31 -8.51
N LEU A 458 -7.02 20.14 -7.85
CA LEU A 458 -7.73 21.21 -7.15
C LEU A 458 -6.84 21.84 -6.08
N ARG A 459 -6.15 21.04 -5.27
CA ARG A 459 -5.26 21.54 -4.22
C ARG A 459 -4.02 22.23 -4.79
N LEU A 460 -3.39 21.67 -5.83
CA LEU A 460 -2.29 22.33 -6.56
C LEU A 460 -2.70 23.72 -7.05
N LYS A 461 -3.93 23.85 -7.60
CA LYS A 461 -4.49 25.13 -8.07
C LYS A 461 -4.68 26.11 -6.91
N GLN A 462 -5.30 25.69 -5.82
CA GLN A 462 -5.60 26.55 -4.67
C GLN A 462 -4.33 27.10 -4.01
N LEU A 463 -3.28 26.30 -3.98
CA LEU A 463 -2.00 26.62 -3.33
C LEU A 463 -1.05 27.42 -4.24
N GLY A 464 -1.32 27.47 -5.56
CA GLY A 464 -0.42 28.12 -6.51
C GLY A 464 0.93 27.42 -6.68
N VAL A 465 1.03 26.13 -6.32
CA VAL A 465 2.25 25.31 -6.45
C VAL A 465 2.26 24.45 -7.72
N GLY A 466 1.26 24.61 -8.58
CA GLY A 466 1.24 23.99 -9.90
C GLY A 466 2.26 24.59 -10.88
N PRO A 467 2.29 24.12 -12.13
CA PRO A 467 3.23 24.62 -13.15
C PRO A 467 3.15 26.16 -13.30
N PRO A 468 4.29 26.89 -13.23
CA PRO A 468 4.29 28.35 -13.11
C PRO A 468 3.73 29.07 -14.35
N GLY A 469 3.07 30.22 -14.10
CA GLY A 469 2.67 31.19 -15.13
C GLY A 469 1.50 30.78 -16.03
N LYS A 470 0.75 29.72 -15.70
CA LYS A 470 -0.32 29.20 -16.55
C LYS A 470 -1.55 28.80 -15.74
N GLU A 471 -2.72 29.26 -16.16
CA GLU A 471 -3.97 28.84 -15.53
C GLU A 471 -4.23 27.35 -15.79
N LEU A 472 -4.55 26.62 -14.72
CA LEU A 472 -5.20 25.31 -14.83
C LEU A 472 -6.63 25.55 -15.35
N GLY A 473 -6.80 25.46 -16.68
CA GLY A 473 -8.08 25.51 -17.39
C GLY A 473 -9.05 24.34 -17.05
N LEU A 474 -10.03 24.07 -17.91
CA LEU A 474 -10.92 22.91 -17.70
C LEU A 474 -10.19 21.60 -18.05
N PRO A 475 -10.29 20.55 -17.21
CA PRO A 475 -9.67 19.25 -17.48
C PRO A 475 -10.28 18.58 -18.71
N PRO A 476 -9.54 17.73 -19.45
CA PRO A 476 -10.19 16.73 -20.29
C PRO A 476 -11.15 15.92 -19.42
N SER A 477 -12.34 15.64 -19.93
CA SER A 477 -13.34 14.88 -19.16
C SER A 477 -12.79 13.51 -18.78
N GLN A 478 -13.25 12.96 -17.65
CA GLN A 478 -12.87 11.63 -17.21
C GLN A 478 -13.10 10.57 -18.30
N GLU A 479 -14.13 10.77 -19.15
CA GLU A 479 -14.43 9.91 -20.29
C GLU A 479 -13.39 10.00 -21.41
N GLN A 480 -12.90 11.20 -21.73
CA GLN A 480 -11.81 11.38 -22.71
C GLN A 480 -10.52 10.73 -22.24
N LEU A 481 -10.22 10.85 -20.95
CA LEU A 481 -9.05 10.17 -20.35
C LEU A 481 -9.25 8.65 -20.29
N ARG A 482 -10.46 8.16 -19.99
CA ARG A 482 -10.82 6.74 -20.05
C ARG A 482 -10.56 6.16 -21.45
N GLU A 483 -11.00 6.87 -22.50
CA GLU A 483 -10.75 6.48 -23.89
C GLU A 483 -9.27 6.49 -24.24
N LEU A 484 -8.53 7.53 -23.83
CA LEU A 484 -7.08 7.64 -24.05
C LEU A 484 -6.33 6.45 -23.41
N PHE A 485 -6.72 6.05 -22.20
CA PHE A 485 -6.15 4.93 -21.47
C PHE A 485 -6.74 3.56 -21.84
N LYS A 486 -7.69 3.50 -22.81
CA LYS A 486 -8.38 2.26 -23.22
C LYS A 486 -9.01 1.50 -22.05
N LEU A 487 -9.55 2.21 -21.07
CA LEU A 487 -10.11 1.62 -19.85
C LEU A 487 -11.54 1.10 -20.10
N PRO A 488 -11.99 0.03 -19.42
CA PRO A 488 -13.33 -0.51 -19.59
C PRO A 488 -14.39 0.53 -19.20
N ALA A 489 -15.54 0.48 -19.89
CA ALA A 489 -16.73 1.19 -19.41
C ALA A 489 -17.14 0.62 -18.05
N LEU A 490 -17.57 1.48 -17.12
CA LEU A 490 -18.22 1.02 -15.89
C LEU A 490 -19.60 0.45 -16.25
N GLN A 491 -19.95 -0.67 -15.63
CA GLN A 491 -21.25 -1.33 -15.82
C GLN A 491 -22.35 -0.66 -15.02
#